data_AF-A0A6V8CK30-F1
#
_entry.id   AF-A0A6V8CK30-F1
#
_cell.length_a   1.000
_cell.length_b   1.000
_cell.length_c   1.000
_cell.angle_alpha   90.00
_cell.angle_beta   90.00
_cell.angle_gamma   90.00
#
_symmetry.space_group_name_H-M   'P 1'
#
loop_
_entity.id
_entity.type
_entity.pdbx_description
1 polymer ?
#
loop_
_entity_poly.entity_id
_entity_poly.type
_entity_poly.pdbx_seq_one_letter_code
_entity_poly.pdbx_strand_id
1 'polypeptide(L)' 'MNHPLLHNIIEEKRPEIEAWFVQKRAEVPLPIYGSVDIRDADWKVAVVDANHFPAGFNNVNDDEKD' A
#
# COMPACT_ATOMS: atom_id res chain seq x y z
N MET A 1 -10.31 -15.55 -4.63
CA MET A 1 -9.92 -14.23 -4.11
C MET A 1 -10.74 -13.19 -4.85
N ASN A 2 -11.81 -12.71 -4.23
CA ASN A 2 -12.58 -11.55 -4.67
C ASN A 2 -13.18 -11.01 -3.39
N HIS A 3 -12.67 -9.89 -2.89
CA HIS A 3 -13.42 -9.03 -1.98
C HIS A 3 -14.18 -8.04 -2.87
N PRO A 4 -15.24 -8.45 -3.59
CA PRO A 4 -15.87 -7.58 -4.57
C PRO A 4 -16.38 -6.30 -3.89
N LEU A 5 -16.82 -6.39 -2.63
CA LEU A 5 -17.26 -5.23 -1.87
C LEU A 5 -16.11 -4.26 -1.56
N LEU A 6 -15.01 -4.72 -0.97
CA LEU A 6 -13.89 -3.83 -0.63
C LEU A 6 -13.22 -3.26 -1.90
N HIS A 7 -13.00 -4.10 -2.91
CA HIS A 7 -12.44 -3.67 -4.18
C HIS A 7 -13.32 -2.60 -4.83
N ASN A 8 -14.62 -2.85 -5.00
CA ASN A 8 -15.52 -1.89 -5.63
C ASN A 8 -15.58 -0.57 -4.85
N ILE A 9 -15.62 -0.62 -3.51
CA ILE A 9 -15.60 0.60 -2.68
C ILE A 9 -14.29 1.38 -2.90
N ILE A 10 -13.14 0.71 -2.95
CA ILE A 10 -11.84 1.36 -3.20
C ILE A 10 -11.84 2.02 -4.58
N GLU A 11 -12.33 1.34 -5.62
CA GLU A 11 -12.40 1.88 -6.98
C GLU A 11 -13.36 3.07 -7.08
N GLU A 12 -14.56 2.95 -6.51
CA GLU A 12 -15.56 4.04 -6.46
C GLU A 12 -15.03 5.27 -5.71
N LYS A 13 -14.17 5.05 -4.71
CA LYS A 13 -13.58 6.12 -3.87
C LYS A 13 -12.18 6.54 -4.29
N ARG A 14 -11.64 6.00 -5.38
CA ARG A 14 -10.28 6.27 -5.86
C ARG A 14 -9.93 7.77 -5.91
N PRO A 15 -10.76 8.67 -6.47
CA PRO A 15 -10.43 10.10 -6.52
C PRO A 15 -10.33 10.74 -5.13
N GLU A 16 -11.22 10.35 -4.20
CA GLU A 16 -11.22 10.85 -2.82
C GLU A 16 -9.97 10.35 -2.06
N ILE A 17 -9.61 9.08 -2.25
CA ILE A 17 -8.43 8.46 -1.63
C ILE A 17 -7.14 9.12 -2.13
N GLU A 18 -7.02 9.35 -3.44
CA GLU A 18 -5.85 10.02 -4.04
C GLU A 18 -5.69 11.44 -3.52
N ALA A 19 -6.76 12.23 -3.49
CA ALA A 19 -6.74 13.58 -2.94
C ALA A 19 -6.34 13.60 -1.46
N TRP A 20 -6.86 12.66 -0.67
CA TRP A 20 -6.50 12.49 0.74
C TRP A 20 -5.02 12.13 0.93
N PHE A 21 -4.47 11.24 0.11
CA PHE A 21 -3.05 10.89 0.17
C PHE A 21 -2.15 12.09 -0.13
N VAL A 22 -2.49 12.93 -1.12
CA VAL A 22 -1.72 14.16 -1.42
C VAL A 22 -1.67 15.07 -0.20
N GLN A 23 -2.82 15.32 0.43
CA GLN A 23 -2.91 16.15 1.63
C GLN A 23 -2.08 15.55 2.79
N LYS A 24 -2.24 14.26 3.06
CA LYS A 24 -1.54 13.58 4.17
C LYS A 24 -0.04 13.54 3.99
N ARG A 25 0.43 13.32 2.76
CA ARG A 25 1.86 13.30 2.43
C ARG A 25 2.53 14.68 2.54
N ALA A 26 1.75 15.76 2.53
CA ALA A 26 2.26 17.10 2.78
C ALA A 26 2.41 17.44 4.28
N GLU A 27 1.76 16.68 5.17
CA GLU A 27 1.80 16.92 6.62
C GLU A 27 3.08 16.40 7.28
N VAL A 28 3.72 15.37 6.71
CA VAL A 28 4.91 14.71 7.26
C VAL A 28 5.92 14.36 6.17
N PRO A 29 7.24 14.46 6.43
CA PRO A 29 8.25 13.95 5.51
C PRO A 29 8.06 12.45 5.28
N LEU A 30 8.04 12.04 4.02
CA LEU A 30 7.98 10.63 3.66
C LEU A 30 9.37 9.97 3.83
N PRO A 31 9.44 8.73 4.34
CA PRO A 31 10.65 7.93 4.27
C PRO A 31 11.09 7.75 2.82
N ILE A 32 12.41 7.66 2.60
CA ILE A 32 12.99 7.42 1.25
C ILE A 32 12.54 6.06 0.72
N TYR A 33 12.45 5.06 1.59
CA TYR A 33 11.94 3.73 1.28
C TYR A 33 11.35 3.08 2.54
N GLY A 34 10.60 2.00 2.34
CA GLY A 34 10.08 1.13 3.39
C GLY A 34 9.31 -0.03 2.76
N SER A 35 9.04 -1.07 3.54
CA SER A 35 8.11 -2.13 3.13
C SER A 35 7.01 -2.31 4.17
N VAL A 36 5.87 -2.85 3.74
CA VAL A 36 4.75 -3.21 4.61
C VAL A 36 4.31 -4.63 4.31
N ASP A 37 4.03 -5.40 5.36
CA ASP A 37 3.48 -6.74 5.21
C ASP A 37 1.96 -6.68 5.30
N ILE A 38 1.26 -7.28 4.34
CA ILE A 38 -0.20 -7.31 4.29
C ILE A 38 -0.68 -8.76 4.47
N ARG A 39 -1.75 -8.94 5.24
CA ARG A 39 -2.49 -10.21 5.33
C ARG A 39 -3.92 -10.04 4.87
N ASP A 40 -4.38 -10.97 4.03
CA ASP A 40 -5.78 -11.14 3.65
C ASP A 40 -6.34 -12.39 4.32
N ALA A 41 -7.46 -12.22 5.04
CA ALA A 41 -8.17 -13.27 5.76
C ALA A 41 -9.60 -13.51 5.21
N ASP A 42 -9.87 -13.15 3.94
CA ASP A 42 -11.18 -13.23 3.26
C ASP A 42 -12.30 -12.33 3.80
N TRP A 43 -12.24 -11.90 5.06
CA TRP A 43 -13.16 -10.91 5.65
C TRP A 43 -12.45 -9.63 6.08
N LYS A 44 -11.11 -9.60 6.01
CA LYS A 44 -10.28 -8.45 6.40
C LYS A 44 -8.96 -8.47 5.65
N VAL A 45 -8.57 -7.30 5.17
CA VAL A 45 -7.22 -7.00 4.70
C VAL A 45 -6.58 -6.04 5.70
N ALA A 46 -5.38 -6.34 6.18
CA ALA A 46 -4.68 -5.52 7.16
C ALA A 46 -3.17 -5.49 6.94
N VAL A 47 -2.57 -4.33 7.21
CA VAL A 47 -1.12 -4.21 7.42
C VAL A 47 -0.78 -4.85 8.77
N VAL A 48 0.22 -5.72 8.79
CA VAL A 48 0.65 -6.42 10.01
C VAL A 48 2.06 -6.05 10.45
N ASP A 49 2.88 -5.49 9.55
CA ASP A 49 4.23 -5.01 9.85
C ASP A 49 4.62 -3.84 8.93
N ALA A 50 5.53 -2.98 9.41
CA ALA A 50 6.09 -1.86 8.66
C ALA A 50 7.59 -1.74 8.91
N ASN A 51 8.38 -1.95 7.86
CA ASN A 51 9.85 -2.00 7.92
C ASN A 51 10.47 -0.71 7.37
N HIS A 52 11.23 -0.02 8.23
CA HIS A 52 12.01 1.16 7.81
C HIS A 52 13.26 0.75 7.01
N PHE A 53 13.82 -0.43 7.25
CA PHE A 53 15.03 -0.94 6.60
C PHE A 53 14.77 -2.30 5.94
N PRO A 54 13.99 -2.35 4.85
CA PRO A 54 13.73 -3.59 4.13
C PRO A 54 15.01 -4.14 3.51
N ALA A 55 15.19 -5.46 3.58
CA ALA A 55 16.34 -6.15 2.97
C ALA A 55 15.99 -6.89 1.67
N GLY A 56 14.72 -6.97 1.30
CA GLY A 56 14.20 -7.82 0.23
C GLY A 56 14.21 -7.21 -1.18
N PHE A 57 15.04 -6.19 -1.44
CA PHE A 57 15.08 -5.51 -2.75
C PHE A 57 15.41 -6.46 -3.91
N ASN A 58 16.13 -7.56 -3.65
CA ASN A 58 16.44 -8.58 -4.64
C ASN A 58 15.21 -9.39 -5.11
N ASN A 59 14.07 -9.29 -4.42
CA ASN A 59 12.83 -9.98 -4.78
C ASN A 59 11.88 -9.14 -5.66
N VAL A 60 12.25 -7.89 -5.96
CA VAL A 60 11.48 -7.03 -6.88
C VAL A 60 11.66 -7.53 -8.32
N ASN A 61 10.63 -7.39 -9.16
CA ASN A 61 10.67 -7.78 -10.57
C ASN A 61 11.73 -6.96 -11.31
N ASP A 62 12.48 -7.60 -12.22
CA ASP A 62 13.53 -6.94 -12.99
C ASP A 62 13.00 -5.82 -13.89
N ASP A 63 11.76 -5.92 -14.36
CA ASP A 63 11.10 -4.87 -15.16
C ASP A 63 10.80 -3.59 -14.34
N GLU A 64 10.84 -3.69 -13.01
CA GLU A 64 10.61 -2.58 -12.07
C GLU A 64 11.91 -2.12 -11.39
N LYS A 65 13.05 -2.73 -11.74
CA LYS A 65 14.38 -2.27 -11.34
C LYS A 65 14.81 -1.21 -12.35
N ASP A 66 14.99 0.02 -11.86
CA ASP A 66 15.48 1.17 -12.65
C ASP A 66 16.73 0.85 -13.49
#